data_AF-A0A093ZL41-F1
#
_entry.id   AF-A0A093ZL41-F1
#
_cell.length_a   1.000
_cell.length_b   1.000
_cell.length_c   1.000
_cell.angle_alpha   90.00
_cell.angle_beta   90.00
_cell.angle_gamma   90.00
#
_symmetry.space_group_name_H-M   'P 1'
#
loop_
_entity.id
_entity.type
_entity.pdbx_description
1 polymer ?
#
loop_
_entity_poly.entity_id
_entity_poly.type
_entity_poly.pdbx_seq_one_letter_code
_entity_poly.pdbx_strand_id
1 'polypeptide(L)'
;MEAYIQARENAFSNLNINSAWRGSGLQPFQPQIDIRAATLPTTDVATERPHTPTEHDIFEKVFLNSSPPDFQTLHKANTHLSTTISHGILDTPTKRYIHKLVDETERLNTRHILQQRETENLRSIIQKRRTQNKGKRAILKGQFHISTEELQLQVAEAEAVTTASQRPRTTPRPNYRSIIEEIDDEESEESEESNMELSDDDIDELGL
;
A
#
# COMPACT_ATOMS: atom_id res chain seq x y z
N MET A 1 2.62 25.64 -50.04
CA MET A 1 3.40 26.41 -49.04
C MET A 1 3.01 27.88 -48.99
N GLU A 2 2.65 28.52 -50.10
CA GLU A 2 2.26 29.95 -50.13
C GLU A 2 1.07 30.30 -49.23
N ALA A 3 0.01 29.47 -49.21
CA ALA A 3 -1.14 29.70 -48.33
C ALA A 3 -0.78 29.69 -46.83
N TYR A 4 0.21 28.86 -46.43
CA TYR A 4 0.68 28.81 -45.05
C TYR A 4 1.48 30.07 -44.69
N ILE A 5 2.30 30.57 -45.61
CA ILE A 5 3.08 31.80 -45.42
C ILE A 5 2.14 33.00 -45.23
N GLN A 6 1.11 33.12 -46.07
CA GLN A 6 0.10 34.18 -45.96
C GLN A 6 -0.75 34.07 -44.68
N ALA A 7 -1.18 32.87 -44.32
CA ALA A 7 -1.95 32.65 -43.10
C ALA A 7 -1.13 32.98 -41.85
N ARG A 8 0.17 32.68 -41.85
CA ARG A 8 1.09 32.98 -40.75
C ARG A 8 1.25 34.49 -40.55
N GLU A 9 1.44 35.26 -41.62
CA GLU A 9 1.54 36.72 -41.52
C GLU A 9 0.27 37.34 -40.93
N ASN A 10 -0.91 36.85 -41.34
CA ASN A 10 -2.18 37.30 -40.78
C ASN A 10 -2.32 36.91 -39.30
N ALA A 11 -1.99 35.67 -38.94
CA ALA A 11 -2.10 35.16 -37.56
C ALA A 11 -1.22 35.93 -36.57
N PHE A 12 -0.01 36.35 -36.98
CA PHE A 12 0.93 37.11 -36.14
C PHE A 12 0.79 38.64 -36.29
N SER A 13 -0.33 39.13 -36.82
CA SER A 13 -0.62 40.57 -36.83
C SER A 13 -0.89 41.09 -35.41
N ASN A 14 -0.53 42.35 -35.15
CA ASN A 14 -0.80 43.01 -33.87
C ASN A 14 -2.28 42.94 -33.48
N LEU A 15 -3.19 43.02 -34.45
CA LEU A 15 -4.63 42.92 -34.22
C LEU A 15 -5.03 41.53 -33.70
N ASN A 16 -4.58 40.46 -34.38
CA ASN A 16 -4.92 39.09 -33.99
C ASN A 16 -4.28 38.69 -32.65
N ILE A 17 -3.05 39.13 -32.40
CA ILE A 17 -2.38 38.90 -31.11
C ILE A 17 -3.14 39.61 -29.99
N ASN A 18 -3.45 40.90 -30.15
CA ASN A 18 -4.16 41.66 -29.11
C ASN A 18 -5.60 41.18 -28.91
N SER A 19 -6.31 40.75 -29.95
CA SER A 19 -7.65 40.16 -29.82
C SER A 19 -7.62 38.82 -29.11
N ALA A 20 -6.60 37.98 -29.34
CA ALA A 20 -6.44 36.70 -28.64
C ALA A 20 -6.20 36.90 -27.13
N TRP A 21 -5.35 37.85 -26.75
CA TRP A 21 -5.16 38.22 -25.34
C TRP A 21 -6.46 38.69 -24.69
N ARG A 22 -7.19 39.60 -25.35
CA ARG A 22 -8.49 40.08 -24.87
C ARG A 22 -9.54 38.98 -24.76
N GLY A 23 -9.58 38.06 -25.73
CA GLY A 23 -10.50 36.90 -25.72
C GLY A 23 -10.26 35.95 -24.54
N SER A 24 -9.01 35.87 -24.07
CA SER A 24 -8.61 35.10 -22.88
C SER A 24 -8.71 35.89 -21.57
N GLY A 25 -9.25 37.11 -21.58
CA GLY A 25 -9.35 37.99 -20.41
C GLY A 25 -8.01 38.59 -19.96
N LEU A 26 -6.95 38.43 -20.74
CA LEU A 26 -5.63 38.98 -20.47
C LEU A 26 -5.51 40.33 -21.17
N GLN A 27 -5.53 41.42 -20.41
CA GLN A 27 -5.29 42.75 -20.96
C GLN A 27 -3.77 42.98 -21.03
N PRO A 28 -3.20 43.29 -22.20
CA PRO A 28 -1.81 43.74 -22.28
C PRO A 28 -1.58 44.89 -21.30
N PHE A 29 -0.47 44.85 -20.57
CA PHE A 29 -0.14 45.77 -19.46
C PHE A 29 -0.47 47.23 -19.81
N GLN A 30 -1.37 47.85 -19.03
CA GLN A 30 -1.79 49.24 -19.21
C GLN A 30 -1.33 50.07 -18.01
N PRO A 31 -0.12 50.67 -18.08
CA PRO A 31 0.50 51.32 -16.92
C PRO A 31 -0.34 52.47 -16.36
N GLN A 32 -1.16 53.15 -17.18
CA GLN A 32 -2.03 54.22 -16.70
C GLN A 32 -3.21 53.71 -15.85
N ILE A 33 -3.74 52.52 -16.16
CA ILE A 33 -4.80 51.90 -15.35
C ILE A 33 -4.21 51.44 -14.03
N ASP A 34 -3.04 50.80 -14.09
CA ASP A 34 -2.37 50.28 -12.90
C ASP A 34 -1.95 51.40 -11.95
N ILE A 35 -1.41 52.52 -12.48
CA ILE A 35 -1.09 53.71 -11.67
C ILE A 35 -2.36 54.33 -11.08
N ARG A 36 -3.44 54.47 -11.86
CA ARG A 36 -4.71 55.02 -11.34
C ARG A 36 -5.30 54.16 -10.24
N ALA A 37 -5.29 52.84 -10.41
CA ALA A 37 -5.71 51.89 -9.39
C ALA A 37 -4.87 51.98 -8.12
N ALA A 38 -3.54 52.18 -8.25
CA ALA A 38 -2.64 52.37 -7.12
C ALA A 38 -2.80 53.73 -6.41
N THR A 39 -3.32 54.75 -7.09
CA THR A 39 -3.51 56.11 -6.53
C THR A 39 -4.90 56.38 -5.95
N LEU A 40 -5.85 55.45 -6.09
CA LEU A 40 -7.14 55.57 -5.41
C LEU A 40 -6.93 55.36 -3.90
N PRO A 41 -7.55 56.18 -3.02
CA PRO A 41 -7.48 55.95 -1.58
C PRO A 41 -8.18 54.64 -1.27
N THR A 42 -7.39 53.59 -1.06
CA THR A 42 -7.85 52.33 -0.48
C THR A 42 -8.43 52.67 0.88
N THR A 43 -9.76 52.60 0.99
CA THR A 43 -10.36 52.40 2.31
C THR A 43 -9.77 51.12 2.82
N ASP A 44 -9.00 51.18 3.92
CA ASP A 44 -8.46 50.04 4.64
C ASP A 44 -9.63 49.20 5.21
N VAL A 45 -10.37 48.55 4.33
CA VAL A 45 -11.03 47.31 4.69
C VAL A 45 -9.88 46.32 4.73
N ALA A 46 -9.47 45.99 5.95
CA ALA A 46 -8.57 44.88 6.23
C ALA A 46 -9.15 43.63 5.54
N THR A 47 -8.72 43.42 4.30
CA THR A 47 -9.04 42.22 3.56
C THR A 47 -8.12 41.19 4.17
N GLU A 48 -8.64 40.38 5.07
CA GLU A 48 -7.92 39.21 5.58
C GLU A 48 -7.41 38.44 4.37
N ARG A 49 -6.09 38.51 4.16
CA ARG A 49 -5.41 37.70 3.16
C ARG A 49 -5.72 36.26 3.55
N PRO A 50 -6.25 35.41 2.65
CA PRO A 50 -6.43 34.01 2.97
C PRO A 50 -5.06 33.43 3.32
N HIS A 51 -4.83 33.21 4.61
CA HIS A 51 -3.62 32.59 5.09
C HIS A 51 -3.72 31.12 4.69
N THR A 52 -2.80 30.64 3.86
CA THR A 52 -2.53 29.21 3.77
C THR A 52 -2.13 28.73 5.17
N PRO A 53 -2.89 27.81 5.81
CA PRO A 53 -2.53 27.29 7.11
C PRO A 53 -1.16 26.63 7.01
N THR A 54 -0.16 27.25 7.61
CA THR A 54 1.23 26.74 7.59
C THR A 54 1.38 25.55 8.55
N GLU A 55 0.44 25.40 9.47
CA GLU A 55 0.35 24.28 10.40
C GLU A 55 -0.85 23.42 10.03
N HIS A 56 -0.62 22.31 9.32
CA HIS A 56 -1.68 21.32 9.17
C HIS A 56 -1.90 20.66 10.52
N ASP A 57 -3.17 20.50 10.89
CA ASP A 57 -3.59 19.82 12.11
C ASP A 57 -2.95 18.42 12.16
N ILE A 58 -2.54 17.97 13.35
CA ILE A 58 -2.03 16.60 13.57
C ILE A 58 -3.03 15.59 13.02
N PHE A 59 -4.34 15.85 13.16
CA PHE A 59 -5.38 14.97 12.64
C PHE A 59 -5.42 14.90 11.11
N GLU A 60 -5.11 16.00 10.41
CA GLU A 60 -5.02 16.02 8.95
C GLU A 60 -3.73 15.35 8.46
N LYS A 61 -2.62 15.58 9.14
CA LYS A 61 -1.29 15.05 8.76
C LYS A 61 -1.21 13.52 8.79
N VAL A 62 -1.99 12.86 9.65
CA VAL A 62 -1.97 11.39 9.79
C VAL A 62 -2.33 10.70 8.48
N PHE A 63 -3.27 11.26 7.71
CA PHE A 63 -3.81 10.59 6.51
C PHE A 63 -3.29 11.16 5.19
N LEU A 64 -2.59 12.30 5.20
CA LEU A 64 -2.10 12.95 3.99
C LEU A 64 -0.82 12.33 3.42
N ASN A 65 0.06 11.81 4.27
CA ASN A 65 1.44 11.49 3.87
C ASN A 65 1.69 10.02 3.53
N SER A 66 0.83 9.09 3.97
CA SER A 66 0.96 7.67 3.65
C SER A 66 -0.33 6.88 3.89
N SER A 67 -0.55 5.84 3.08
CA SER A 67 -1.55 4.80 3.35
C SER A 67 -0.82 3.44 3.37
N PRO A 68 -0.76 2.75 4.51
CA PRO A 68 -1.32 3.13 5.82
C PRO A 68 -0.62 4.32 6.46
N PRO A 69 -1.27 5.01 7.43
CA PRO A 69 -0.62 6.04 8.22
C PRO A 69 0.57 5.46 8.99
N ASP A 70 1.68 6.21 9.00
CA ASP A 70 2.86 5.85 9.78
C ASP A 70 2.51 5.63 11.26
N PHE A 71 3.08 4.57 11.87
CA PHE A 71 2.76 4.16 13.23
C PHE A 71 2.99 5.28 14.24
N GLN A 72 4.13 5.99 14.12
CA GLN A 72 4.48 7.04 15.08
C GLN A 72 3.58 8.26 14.93
N THR A 73 3.18 8.56 13.69
CA THR A 73 2.27 9.66 13.39
C THR A 73 0.85 9.35 13.89
N LEU A 74 0.36 8.13 13.67
CA LEU A 74 -0.93 7.65 14.18
C LEU A 74 -0.97 7.68 15.71
N HIS A 75 0.06 7.14 16.37
CA HIS A 75 0.12 7.08 17.84
C HIS A 75 0.12 8.48 18.47
N LYS A 76 0.85 9.44 17.89
CA LYS A 76 0.85 10.84 18.35
C LYS A 76 -0.55 11.47 18.26
N ALA A 77 -1.25 11.25 17.15
CA ALA A 77 -2.60 11.78 16.95
C ALA A 77 -3.61 11.14 17.91
N ASN A 78 -3.54 9.83 18.09
CA ASN A 78 -4.38 9.08 19.02
C ASN A 78 -4.15 9.46 20.49
N THR A 79 -2.90 9.72 20.86
CA THR A 79 -2.56 10.26 22.18
C THR A 79 -3.17 11.64 22.37
N HIS A 80 -3.01 12.54 21.39
CA HIS A 80 -3.59 13.88 21.42
C HIS A 80 -5.13 13.86 21.51
N LEU A 81 -5.78 12.97 20.76
CA LEU A 81 -7.22 12.73 20.81
C LEU A 81 -7.65 12.27 22.21
N SER A 82 -6.97 11.28 22.77
CA SER A 82 -7.28 10.74 24.10
C SER A 82 -7.15 11.80 25.20
N THR A 83 -6.13 12.65 25.13
CA THR A 83 -5.96 13.78 26.07
C THR A 83 -7.09 14.80 25.91
N THR A 84 -7.42 15.18 24.68
CA THR A 84 -8.46 16.18 24.42
C THR A 84 -9.84 15.69 24.88
N ILE A 85 -10.16 14.43 24.62
CA ILE A 85 -11.42 13.81 25.04
C ILE A 85 -11.52 13.72 26.56
N SER A 86 -10.41 13.42 27.25
CA SER A 86 -10.39 13.35 28.72
C SER A 86 -10.85 14.67 29.34
N HIS A 87 -10.42 15.80 28.77
CA HIS A 87 -10.79 17.15 29.21
C HIS A 87 -12.11 17.68 28.62
N GLY A 88 -12.71 16.99 27.64
CA GLY A 88 -13.90 17.43 26.93
C GLY A 88 -15.23 17.23 27.66
N ILE A 89 -16.29 17.80 27.10
CA ILE A 89 -17.67 17.82 27.67
C ILE A 89 -18.43 16.49 27.40
N LEU A 90 -17.84 15.57 26.65
CA LEU A 90 -18.48 14.30 26.29
C LEU A 90 -18.89 13.48 27.53
N ASP A 91 -19.94 12.70 27.39
CA ASP A 91 -20.41 11.78 28.41
C ASP A 91 -19.48 10.56 28.55
N THR A 92 -19.45 9.98 29.75
CA THR A 92 -18.54 8.87 30.11
C THR A 92 -18.60 7.65 29.17
N PRO A 93 -19.78 7.15 28.72
CA PRO A 93 -19.81 5.99 27.83
C PRO A 93 -19.24 6.33 26.44
N THR A 94 -19.51 7.51 25.91
CA THR A 94 -18.93 7.99 24.64
C THR A 94 -17.42 8.11 24.72
N LYS A 95 -16.88 8.70 25.81
CA LYS A 95 -15.42 8.77 26.03
C LYS A 95 -14.78 7.38 26.01
N ARG A 96 -15.38 6.43 26.74
CA ARG A 96 -14.89 5.04 26.82
C ARG A 96 -14.91 4.36 25.46
N TYR A 97 -15.95 4.57 24.67
CA TYR A 97 -16.04 4.01 23.33
C TYR A 97 -14.94 4.58 22.42
N ILE A 98 -14.68 5.88 22.47
CA ILE A 98 -13.62 6.48 21.65
C ILE A 98 -12.22 5.96 22.06
N HIS A 99 -11.94 5.81 23.35
CA HIS A 99 -10.68 5.18 23.78
C HIS A 99 -10.52 3.75 23.25
N LYS A 100 -11.59 2.94 23.27
CA LYS A 100 -11.57 1.60 22.66
C LYS A 100 -11.29 1.68 21.16
N LEU A 101 -11.88 2.63 20.44
CA LEU A 101 -11.60 2.82 19.02
C LEU A 101 -10.13 3.18 18.78
N VAL A 102 -9.57 4.08 19.59
CA VAL A 102 -8.15 4.43 19.55
C VAL A 102 -7.28 3.18 19.72
N ASP A 103 -7.50 2.39 20.77
CA ASP A 103 -6.72 1.16 21.02
C ASP A 103 -6.83 0.16 19.87
N GLU A 104 -8.05 -0.04 19.35
CA GLU A 104 -8.31 -0.95 18.24
C GLU A 104 -7.65 -0.50 16.94
N THR A 105 -7.63 0.81 16.65
CA THR A 105 -6.95 1.33 15.46
C THR A 105 -5.43 1.12 15.51
N GLU A 106 -4.79 1.32 16.66
CA GLU A 106 -3.36 1.05 16.83
C GLU A 106 -3.05 -0.44 16.71
N ARG A 107 -3.89 -1.30 17.31
CA ARG A 107 -3.78 -2.76 17.21
C ARG A 107 -3.92 -3.22 15.77
N LEU A 108 -4.90 -2.70 15.03
CA LEU A 108 -5.13 -3.03 13.63
C LEU A 108 -3.96 -2.58 12.75
N ASN A 109 -3.43 -1.37 12.95
CA ASN A 109 -2.28 -0.88 12.20
C ASN A 109 -1.04 -1.76 12.43
N THR A 110 -0.79 -2.16 13.67
CA THR A 110 0.32 -3.07 14.01
C THR A 110 0.19 -4.42 13.31
N ARG A 111 -1.01 -5.02 13.34
CA ARG A 111 -1.29 -6.27 12.61
C ARG A 111 -1.08 -6.12 11.11
N HIS A 112 -1.56 -5.01 10.54
CA HIS A 112 -1.39 -4.74 9.12
C HIS A 112 0.09 -4.64 8.72
N ILE A 113 0.90 -3.88 9.47
CA ILE A 113 2.34 -3.73 9.20
C ILE A 113 3.07 -5.09 9.28
N LEU A 114 2.75 -5.91 10.29
CA LEU A 114 3.33 -7.24 10.43
C LEU A 114 2.98 -8.14 9.24
N GLN A 115 1.70 -8.20 8.88
CA GLN A 115 1.22 -8.97 7.74
C GLN A 115 1.84 -8.49 6.43
N GLN A 116 1.94 -7.18 6.23
CA GLN A 116 2.59 -6.61 5.05
C GLN A 116 4.04 -7.09 4.95
N ARG A 117 4.81 -7.02 6.04
CA ARG A 117 6.19 -7.51 6.09
C ARG A 117 6.30 -9.00 5.77
N GLU A 118 5.40 -9.82 6.29
CA GLU A 118 5.36 -11.26 5.99
C GLU A 118 5.08 -11.50 4.51
N THR A 119 4.10 -10.80 3.92
CA THR A 119 3.78 -10.95 2.50
C THR A 119 4.92 -10.48 1.60
N GLU A 120 5.61 -9.39 1.94
CA GLU A 120 6.79 -8.91 1.22
C GLU A 120 7.95 -9.91 1.29
N ASN A 121 8.17 -10.51 2.46
CA ASN A 121 9.17 -11.57 2.64
C ASN A 121 8.85 -12.79 1.77
N LEU A 122 7.61 -13.29 1.83
CA LEU A 122 7.16 -14.42 1.02
C LEU A 122 7.28 -14.12 -0.48
N ARG A 123 6.86 -12.93 -0.92
CA ARG A 123 7.02 -12.48 -2.31
C ARG A 123 8.50 -12.45 -2.72
N SER A 124 9.39 -11.92 -1.88
CA SER A 124 10.84 -11.91 -2.12
C SER A 124 11.40 -13.32 -2.28
N ILE A 125 11.01 -14.26 -1.41
CA ILE A 125 11.42 -15.67 -1.49
C ILE A 125 10.90 -16.30 -2.79
N ILE A 126 9.63 -16.12 -3.11
CA ILE A 126 9.01 -16.66 -4.33
C ILE A 126 9.69 -16.09 -5.57
N GLN A 127 9.96 -14.79 -5.60
CA GLN A 127 10.64 -14.14 -6.71
C GLN A 127 12.06 -14.71 -6.88
N LYS A 128 12.84 -14.82 -5.80
CA LYS A 128 14.18 -15.45 -5.82
C LYS A 128 14.15 -16.90 -6.32
N ARG A 129 13.12 -17.67 -5.92
CA ARG A 129 12.92 -19.06 -6.38
C ARG A 129 12.46 -19.14 -7.84
N ARG A 130 11.65 -18.21 -8.32
CA ARG A 130 11.22 -18.14 -9.73
C ARG A 130 12.39 -17.73 -10.63
N THR A 131 13.22 -16.80 -10.19
CA THR A 131 14.44 -16.37 -10.89
C THR A 131 15.62 -17.27 -10.54
N GLN A 132 15.44 -18.60 -10.49
CA GLN A 132 16.53 -19.57 -10.31
C GLN A 132 17.53 -19.45 -11.47
N ASN A 133 18.42 -18.45 -11.38
CA ASN A 133 19.45 -18.07 -12.34
C ASN A 133 20.78 -18.78 -12.00
N LYS A 134 20.72 -19.93 -11.32
CA LYS A 134 21.90 -20.73 -10.96
C LYS A 134 21.75 -22.14 -11.51
N GLY A 135 22.89 -22.77 -11.82
CA GLY A 135 22.94 -24.14 -12.32
C GLY A 135 22.34 -24.30 -13.72
N LYS A 136 21.98 -25.53 -14.07
CA LYS A 136 21.46 -25.93 -15.39
C LYS A 136 20.34 -25.02 -15.91
N ARG A 137 19.44 -24.60 -15.02
CA ARG A 137 18.26 -23.78 -15.37
C ARG A 137 18.62 -22.37 -15.86
N ALA A 138 19.75 -21.82 -15.43
CA ALA A 138 20.24 -20.53 -15.91
C ALA A 138 20.69 -20.60 -17.37
N ILE A 139 21.39 -21.68 -17.72
CA ILE A 139 21.96 -21.92 -19.05
C ILE A 139 20.87 -22.29 -20.05
N LEU A 140 19.89 -23.09 -19.62
CA LEU A 140 18.83 -23.59 -20.50
C LEU A 140 17.67 -22.59 -20.71
N LYS A 141 17.54 -21.57 -19.86
CA LYS A 141 16.45 -20.59 -19.97
C LYS A 141 16.69 -19.63 -21.14
N GLY A 142 15.77 -19.62 -22.10
CA GLY A 142 15.83 -18.72 -23.26
C GLY A 142 16.66 -19.26 -24.44
N GLN A 143 17.22 -20.47 -24.30
CA GLN A 143 17.99 -21.11 -25.37
C GLN A 143 17.07 -21.92 -26.29
N PHE A 144 17.21 -21.70 -27.59
CA PHE A 144 16.52 -22.50 -28.61
C PHE A 144 17.06 -23.94 -28.56
N HIS A 145 16.18 -24.94 -28.58
CA HIS A 145 16.49 -26.35 -28.27
C HIS A 145 17.31 -27.07 -29.35
N ILE A 146 18.02 -26.34 -30.22
CA ILE A 146 19.02 -26.91 -31.11
C ILE A 146 20.29 -27.07 -30.26
N SER A 147 20.40 -28.24 -29.63
CA SER A 147 21.47 -28.63 -28.72
C SER A 147 22.83 -28.57 -29.40
N THR A 148 23.64 -27.57 -29.05
CA THR A 148 25.05 -27.47 -29.44
C THR A 148 25.94 -28.11 -28.37
N GLU A 149 27.08 -28.68 -28.76
CA GLU A 149 28.06 -29.30 -27.86
C GLU A 149 28.52 -28.34 -26.75
N GLU A 150 28.64 -27.06 -27.09
CA GLU A 150 28.98 -25.98 -26.15
C GLU A 150 27.98 -25.84 -24.99
N LEU A 151 26.67 -26.01 -25.25
CA LEU A 151 25.65 -26.00 -24.20
C LEU A 151 25.78 -27.20 -23.26
N GLN A 152 26.18 -28.37 -23.77
CA GLN A 152 26.33 -29.58 -22.97
C GLN A 152 27.49 -29.45 -21.99
N LEU A 153 28.62 -28.88 -22.44
CA LEU A 153 29.77 -28.59 -21.59
C LEU A 153 29.42 -27.59 -20.48
N GLN A 154 28.73 -26.50 -20.81
CA GLN A 154 28.29 -25.51 -19.82
C GLN A 154 27.33 -26.11 -18.79
N VAL A 155 26.40 -26.97 -19.22
CA VAL A 155 25.46 -27.66 -18.31
C VAL A 155 26.21 -28.61 -17.36
N ALA A 156 27.21 -29.34 -17.86
CA ALA A 156 28.03 -30.25 -17.06
C ALA A 156 28.90 -29.50 -16.04
N GLU A 157 29.50 -28.38 -16.43
CA GLU A 157 30.26 -27.51 -15.53
C GLU A 157 29.34 -26.92 -14.43
N ALA A 158 28.19 -26.40 -14.82
CA ALA A 158 27.22 -25.85 -13.87
C ALA A 158 26.68 -26.91 -12.91
N GLU A 159 26.54 -28.17 -13.36
CA GLU A 159 26.23 -29.30 -12.50
C GLU A 159 27.32 -29.52 -11.46
N ALA A 160 28.58 -29.65 -11.89
CA ALA A 160 29.73 -29.87 -11.00
C ALA A 160 29.86 -28.76 -9.94
N VAL A 161 29.67 -27.50 -10.33
CA VAL A 161 29.70 -26.36 -9.40
C VAL A 161 28.55 -26.43 -8.39
N THR A 162 27.33 -26.75 -8.83
CA THR A 162 26.19 -26.85 -7.91
C THR A 162 26.26 -28.06 -7.00
N THR A 163 26.81 -29.20 -7.44
CA THR A 163 26.98 -30.40 -6.61
C THR A 163 28.10 -30.22 -5.59
N ALA A 164 29.23 -29.62 -5.97
CA ALA A 164 30.33 -29.30 -5.05
C ALA A 164 29.93 -28.26 -3.98
N SER A 165 29.01 -27.35 -4.31
CA SER A 165 28.52 -26.34 -3.37
C SER A 165 27.42 -26.86 -2.41
N GLN A 166 26.91 -28.09 -2.57
CA GLN A 166 25.90 -28.61 -1.64
C GLN A 166 26.55 -29.03 -0.32
N ARG A 167 26.11 -28.43 0.79
CA ARG A 167 26.38 -29.01 2.12
C ARG A 167 25.68 -30.37 2.22
N PRO A 168 26.28 -31.37 2.88
CA PRO A 168 25.63 -32.66 3.07
C PRO A 168 24.30 -32.44 3.81
N ARG A 169 23.18 -32.80 3.17
CA ARG A 169 21.85 -32.70 3.76
C ARG A 169 21.68 -33.82 4.78
N THR A 170 22.06 -33.57 6.03
CA THR A 170 21.60 -34.33 7.21
C THR A 170 20.19 -33.88 7.58
N THR A 171 19.22 -34.15 6.71
CA THR A 171 17.80 -34.12 7.09
C THR A 171 17.15 -35.32 6.40
N PRO A 172 16.72 -36.35 7.16
CA PRO A 172 15.94 -37.43 6.59
C PRO A 172 14.69 -36.81 5.98
N ARG A 173 14.44 -37.07 4.69
CA ARG A 173 13.15 -36.74 4.10
C ARG A 173 12.15 -37.75 4.68
N PRO A 174 11.00 -37.33 5.25
CA PRO A 174 9.96 -38.29 5.59
C PRO A 174 9.48 -38.92 4.29
N ASN A 175 9.62 -40.24 4.21
CA ASN A 175 9.15 -41.04 3.09
C ASN A 175 7.64 -41.18 3.27
N TYR A 176 6.85 -40.25 2.75
CA TYR A 176 5.38 -40.25 2.83
C TYR A 176 4.72 -41.45 2.14
N ARG A 177 5.51 -42.32 1.49
CA ARG A 177 5.02 -43.54 0.86
C ARG A 177 4.85 -44.70 1.83
N SER A 178 5.60 -44.74 2.94
CA SER A 178 5.43 -45.79 3.97
C SER A 178 4.33 -45.47 4.98
N ILE A 179 3.94 -44.20 5.11
CA ILE A 179 2.88 -43.76 6.05
C ILE A 179 1.48 -44.15 5.54
N ILE A 180 1.30 -44.33 4.22
CA ILE A 180 -0.01 -44.62 3.63
C ILE A 180 -0.37 -46.11 3.75
N GLU A 181 0.60 -47.03 3.75
CA GLU A 181 0.33 -48.47 3.91
C GLU A 181 0.09 -48.87 5.38
N GLU A 182 0.58 -48.10 6.35
CA GLU A 182 0.45 -48.43 7.78
C GLU A 182 -0.88 -47.94 8.41
N ILE A 183 -1.63 -47.07 7.72
CA ILE A 183 -2.95 -46.58 8.17
C ILE A 183 -4.08 -47.53 7.74
N ASP A 184 -3.88 -48.35 6.70
CA ASP A 184 -4.92 -49.23 6.14
C ASP A 184 -5.03 -50.58 6.89
N ASP A 185 -4.08 -50.90 7.78
CA ASP A 185 -4.05 -52.16 8.56
C ASP A 185 -4.49 -51.99 10.04
N GLU A 186 -4.76 -50.75 10.52
CA GLU A 186 -5.30 -50.48 11.87
C GLU A 186 -6.81 -50.07 11.85
N GLU A 187 -7.53 -50.27 10.75
CA GLU A 187 -9.00 -50.05 10.67
C GLU A 187 -9.81 -51.33 10.95
N SER A 188 -9.32 -52.24 11.80
CA SER A 188 -10.08 -53.42 12.22
C SER A 188 -9.86 -53.69 13.70
N GLU A 189 -10.96 -53.56 14.46
CA GLU A 189 -11.19 -53.88 15.87
C GLU A 189 -11.22 -52.70 16.85
N GLU A 190 -12.40 -52.52 17.47
CA GLU A 190 -12.75 -51.71 18.64
C GLU A 190 -13.00 -50.19 18.48
N SER A 191 -14.21 -49.86 18.03
CA SER A 191 -14.96 -48.75 18.64
C SER A 191 -16.47 -49.04 18.68
N GLU A 192 -16.86 -50.06 19.44
CA GLU A 192 -18.18 -50.09 20.07
C GLU A 192 -18.09 -49.38 21.44
N GLU A 193 -19.17 -48.69 21.81
CA GLU A 193 -19.45 -48.05 23.11
C GLU A 193 -18.89 -46.62 23.37
N SER A 194 -19.67 -45.60 23.03
CA SER A 194 -20.46 -44.87 24.05
C SER A 194 -21.33 -43.79 23.41
N ASN A 195 -22.58 -44.17 23.19
CA ASN A 195 -23.71 -43.28 23.01
C ASN A 195 -24.13 -42.76 24.40
N MET A 196 -24.05 -41.45 24.66
CA MET A 196 -24.86 -40.84 25.72
C MET A 196 -25.23 -39.39 25.36
N GLU A 197 -26.39 -39.31 24.71
CA GLU A 197 -27.48 -38.34 24.86
C GLU A 197 -27.17 -36.85 25.05
N LEU A 198 -27.46 -36.12 23.97
CA LEU A 198 -27.99 -34.75 24.00
C LEU A 198 -29.33 -34.72 24.74
N SER A 199 -29.47 -33.83 25.71
CA SER A 199 -30.77 -33.28 26.11
C SER A 199 -30.69 -31.75 26.11
N ASP A 200 -31.47 -31.16 25.22
CA ASP A 200 -31.85 -29.75 25.20
C ASP A 200 -33.13 -29.56 26.04
N ASP A 201 -33.38 -28.30 26.42
CA ASP A 201 -34.63 -27.70 26.95
C ASP A 201 -34.95 -27.78 28.46
N ASP A 202 -34.93 -26.59 29.10
CA ASP A 202 -36.09 -25.83 29.61
C ASP A 202 -35.57 -24.57 30.35
N ILE A 203 -35.65 -23.37 29.76
CA ILE A 203 -36.72 -22.37 29.96
C ILE A 203 -37.32 -22.39 31.37
N ASP A 204 -37.02 -21.37 32.18
CA ASP A 204 -38.10 -20.51 32.69
C ASP A 204 -37.62 -19.17 33.30
N GLU A 205 -38.36 -18.17 32.86
CA GLU A 205 -38.59 -16.82 33.35
C GLU A 205 -38.89 -16.77 34.87
N LEU A 206 -38.37 -15.75 35.57
CA LEU A 206 -39.15 -14.83 36.43
C LEU A 206 -38.23 -13.87 37.19
N GLY A 207 -38.64 -12.59 37.21
CA GLY A 207 -37.82 -11.46 37.64
C GLY A 207 -37.74 -11.21 39.14
N LEU A 208 -36.81 -10.29 39.46
CA LEU A 208 -36.86 -9.26 40.49
C LEU A 208 -35.75 -8.24 40.22
#